data_AF-A0A943JVZ8-F1
#
_entry.id   AF-A0A943JVZ8-F1
#
_cell.length_a   1.000
_cell.length_b   1.000
_cell.length_c   1.000
_cell.angle_alpha   90.00
_cell.angle_beta   90.00
_cell.angle_gamma   90.00
#
_symmetry.space_group_name_H-M   'P 1'
#
loop_
_entity.id
_entity.type
_entity.pdbx_description
1 polymer ?
#
loop_
_entity_poly.entity_id
_entity_poly.type
_entity_poly.pdbx_seq_one_letter_code
_entity_poly.pdbx_strand_id
1 'polypeptide(L)'
;MNETYLIDTHSHVDMLEGISIEDAIKNAKENGVKKIIVPCAYPKDVDKIFELVNKYDELYGLLGVHPSEAKDWDDELIDRIKNYSDNPKIVGIGEIGLDYYWDKSFVDLQKEVFIKQIKLANELNLPICVHDREAHKDTFDILKEYNKGSKVVMHCFSGSVEFARECIKEGWYLALGGVVTFKNAVKMKEVAADIPLERLLLETDAPYLTPVPYRGKENQPAYVRFVAEEIAKICNVSFENIVQASSQNAEKVFAIK
;
A
#
# COMPACT_ATOMS: atom_id res chain seq x y z
N MET A 1 24.31 -0.49 15.55
CA MET A 1 23.15 -1.34 15.20
C MET A 1 22.16 -0.38 14.57
N ASN A 2 21.72 -0.63 13.33
CA ASN A 2 20.63 0.17 12.77
C ASN A 2 19.41 -0.05 13.64
N GLU A 3 18.79 1.04 14.08
CA GLU A 3 17.56 0.97 14.87
C GLU A 3 16.47 0.35 13.99
N THR A 4 15.87 -0.76 14.41
CA THR A 4 14.79 -1.42 13.68
C THR A 4 13.48 -0.68 13.92
N TYR A 5 12.73 -0.37 12.87
CA TYR A 5 11.47 0.36 12.97
C TYR A 5 10.46 -0.15 11.95
N LEU A 6 9.18 0.09 12.22
CA LEU A 6 8.07 -0.25 11.32
C LEU A 6 7.83 0.89 10.32
N ILE A 7 7.40 0.50 9.13
CA ILE A 7 6.91 1.38 8.08
C ILE A 7 5.52 0.87 7.74
N ASP A 8 4.52 1.74 7.86
CA ASP A 8 3.18 1.47 7.35
C ASP A 8 3.14 1.90 5.88
N THR A 9 3.12 0.93 4.97
CA THR A 9 3.23 1.22 3.53
C THR A 9 1.94 1.69 2.88
N HIS A 10 0.82 1.69 3.60
CA HIS A 10 -0.46 2.15 3.07
C HIS A 10 -1.41 2.54 4.21
N SER A 11 -1.63 3.84 4.40
CA SER A 11 -2.61 4.35 5.37
C SER A 11 -3.18 5.69 4.92
N HIS A 12 -4.51 5.77 4.80
CA HIS A 12 -5.27 7.01 4.62
C HIS A 12 -5.38 7.76 5.96
N VAL A 13 -4.24 8.11 6.56
CA VAL A 13 -4.18 8.83 7.86
C VAL A 13 -4.90 10.17 7.81
N ASP A 14 -5.03 10.75 6.62
CA ASP A 14 -5.71 12.01 6.33
C ASP A 14 -7.24 11.88 6.25
N MET A 15 -7.75 10.65 6.38
CA MET A 15 -9.17 10.29 6.40
C MET A 15 -9.63 9.75 7.77
N LEU A 16 -8.77 9.75 8.79
CA LEU A 16 -9.18 9.39 10.15
C LEU A 16 -10.19 10.41 10.69
N GLU A 17 -11.26 9.92 11.30
CA GLU A 17 -12.31 10.73 11.91
C GLU A 17 -12.16 10.80 13.44
N GLY A 18 -11.62 9.74 14.07
CA GLY A 18 -11.56 9.61 15.52
C GLY A 18 -10.41 10.35 16.19
N ILE A 19 -9.33 10.65 15.46
CA ILE A 19 -8.12 11.34 15.98
C ILE A 19 -7.53 12.29 14.92
N SER A 20 -6.73 13.25 15.38
CA SER A 20 -5.96 14.12 14.49
C SER A 20 -4.79 13.38 13.82
N ILE A 21 -4.27 13.91 12.70
CA ILE A 21 -3.07 13.38 12.05
C ILE A 21 -1.87 13.45 13.00
N GLU A 22 -1.74 14.53 13.77
CA GLU A 22 -0.69 14.70 14.78
C GLU A 22 -0.73 13.60 15.84
N ASP A 23 -1.92 13.28 16.35
CA ASP A 23 -2.11 12.21 17.33
C ASP A 23 -1.84 10.83 16.70
N ALA A 24 -2.27 10.61 15.45
CA ALA A 24 -1.99 9.37 14.72
C ALA A 24 -0.48 9.15 14.53
N ILE A 25 0.26 10.19 14.13
CA ILE A 25 1.72 10.17 14.00
C ILE A 25 2.38 9.92 15.37
N LYS A 26 1.89 10.56 16.43
CA LYS A 26 2.40 10.34 17.79
C LYS A 26 2.20 8.88 18.22
N ASN A 27 1.00 8.34 18.06
CA ASN A 27 0.70 6.94 18.39
C ASN A 27 1.56 5.97 17.57
N ALA A 28 1.78 6.28 16.29
CA ALA A 28 2.65 5.51 15.39
C ALA A 28 4.08 5.44 15.94
N LYS A 29 4.67 6.59 16.30
CA LYS A 29 6.01 6.68 16.91
C LYS A 29 6.12 5.88 18.21
N GLU A 30 5.14 6.01 19.10
CA GLU A 30 5.10 5.28 20.37
C GLU A 30 5.06 3.76 20.19
N ASN A 31 4.58 3.28 19.03
CA ASN A 31 4.53 1.86 18.67
C ASN A 31 5.68 1.41 17.74
N GLY A 32 6.68 2.26 17.53
CA GLY A 32 7.86 1.97 16.72
C GLY A 32 7.67 2.14 15.21
N VAL A 33 6.57 2.77 14.78
CA VAL A 33 6.32 3.14 13.38
C VAL A 33 6.94 4.52 13.13
N LYS A 34 7.95 4.58 12.25
CA LYS A 34 8.64 5.85 11.95
C LYS A 34 8.17 6.51 10.66
N LYS A 35 7.62 5.73 9.73
CA LYS A 35 7.21 6.22 8.40
C LYS A 35 5.85 5.66 8.05
N ILE A 36 5.04 6.50 7.41
CA ILE A 36 3.69 6.18 6.96
C ILE A 36 3.59 6.66 5.51
N ILE A 37 3.15 5.79 4.62
CA ILE A 37 2.90 6.14 3.23
C ILE A 37 1.40 6.38 3.07
N VAL A 38 1.05 7.60 2.67
CA VAL A 38 -0.32 8.09 2.51
C VAL A 38 -0.67 8.11 1.03
N PRO A 39 -1.57 7.22 0.57
CA PRO A 39 -2.02 7.20 -0.80
C PRO A 39 -3.10 8.24 -1.07
N CYS A 40 -3.10 8.77 -2.29
CA CYS A 40 -4.19 9.58 -2.78
C CYS A 40 -5.41 8.67 -3.07
N ALA A 41 -6.53 8.92 -2.37
CA ALA A 41 -7.77 8.18 -2.57
C ALA A 41 -8.61 8.76 -3.72
N TYR A 42 -8.69 10.10 -3.80
CA TYR A 42 -9.50 10.81 -4.79
C TYR A 42 -8.65 11.75 -5.64
N PRO A 43 -8.92 11.90 -6.95
CA PRO A 43 -8.19 12.83 -7.83
C PRO A 43 -8.04 14.26 -7.28
N LYS A 44 -9.06 14.77 -6.61
CA LYS A 44 -9.07 16.11 -6.01
C LYS A 44 -8.10 16.27 -4.83
N ASP A 45 -7.66 15.17 -4.22
CA ASP A 45 -6.84 15.19 -3.01
C ASP A 45 -5.33 15.17 -3.31
N VAL A 46 -4.93 15.16 -4.59
CA VAL A 46 -3.51 15.20 -4.99
C VAL A 46 -2.75 16.36 -4.32
N ASP A 47 -3.33 17.56 -4.31
CA ASP A 47 -2.73 18.74 -3.69
C ASP A 47 -2.66 18.59 -2.16
N LYS A 48 -3.73 18.05 -1.55
CA LYS A 48 -3.80 17.77 -0.11
C LYS A 48 -2.69 16.81 0.32
N ILE A 49 -2.50 15.70 -0.40
CA ILE A 49 -1.45 14.72 -0.11
C ILE A 49 -0.06 15.38 -0.24
N PHE A 50 0.17 16.16 -1.29
CA PHE A 50 1.43 16.88 -1.47
C PHE A 50 1.72 17.86 -0.32
N GLU A 51 0.72 18.62 0.13
CA GLU A 51 0.86 19.50 1.29
C GLU A 51 1.15 18.74 2.58
N LEU A 52 0.46 17.62 2.81
CA LEU A 52 0.64 16.79 4.01
C LEU A 52 2.06 16.23 4.13
N VAL A 53 2.61 15.66 3.06
CA VAL A 53 3.97 15.09 3.12
C VAL A 53 5.03 16.17 3.33
N ASN A 54 4.79 17.40 2.86
CA ASN A 54 5.69 18.52 3.13
C ASN A 54 5.55 19.06 4.57
N LYS A 55 4.39 18.87 5.21
CA LYS A 55 4.14 19.32 6.58
C LYS A 55 4.72 18.38 7.64
N TYR A 56 4.72 17.06 7.40
CA TYR A 56 5.15 16.06 8.39
C TYR A 56 6.32 15.22 7.88
N ASP A 57 7.33 14.99 8.72
CA ASP A 57 8.53 14.24 8.35
C ASP A 57 8.32 12.73 8.27
N GLU A 58 7.30 12.24 8.95
CA GLU A 58 6.93 10.82 8.99
C GLU A 58 6.12 10.39 7.78
N LEU A 59 5.57 11.35 7.01
CA LEU A 59 4.66 11.07 5.91
C LEU A 59 5.37 11.09 4.56
N TYR A 60 5.06 10.08 3.76
CA TYR A 60 5.40 9.96 2.35
C TYR A 60 4.11 9.77 1.56
N GLY A 61 4.13 10.09 0.27
CA GLY A 61 2.93 10.17 -0.55
C GLY A 61 2.96 9.23 -1.74
N LEU A 62 1.81 8.65 -2.05
CA LEU A 62 1.53 8.06 -3.36
C LEU A 62 0.49 8.92 -4.05
N LEU A 63 0.71 9.23 -5.33
CA LEU A 63 -0.23 10.02 -6.12
C LEU A 63 -0.79 9.16 -7.26
N GLY A 64 -2.10 9.18 -7.43
CA GLY A 64 -2.80 8.33 -8.39
C GLY A 64 -4.30 8.50 -8.29
N VAL A 65 -5.01 7.68 -9.06
CA VAL A 65 -6.46 7.61 -9.14
C VAL A 65 -6.88 6.17 -8.85
N HIS A 66 -7.55 6.00 -7.72
CA HIS A 66 -8.12 4.73 -7.28
C HIS A 66 -9.12 4.21 -8.33
N PRO A 67 -9.23 2.88 -8.57
CA PRO A 67 -10.16 2.33 -9.57
C PRO A 67 -11.60 2.83 -9.41
N SER A 68 -12.12 2.94 -8.18
CA SER A 68 -13.47 3.46 -7.92
C SER A 68 -13.71 4.88 -8.44
N GLU A 69 -12.64 5.67 -8.57
CA GLU A 69 -12.69 7.08 -9.00
C GLU A 69 -12.26 7.25 -10.47
N ALA A 70 -12.14 6.16 -11.24
CA ALA A 70 -11.70 6.21 -12.64
C ALA A 70 -12.57 7.10 -13.55
N LYS A 71 -13.83 7.36 -13.17
CA LYS A 71 -14.73 8.28 -13.89
C LYS A 71 -14.31 9.74 -13.79
N ASP A 72 -13.59 10.09 -12.73
CA ASP A 72 -13.08 11.43 -12.46
C ASP A 72 -11.62 11.58 -12.94
N TRP A 73 -11.15 10.66 -13.80
CA TRP A 73 -9.86 10.77 -14.46
C TRP A 73 -9.83 12.00 -15.37
N ASP A 74 -8.73 12.75 -15.26
CA ASP A 74 -8.43 13.91 -16.07
C ASP A 74 -6.96 13.84 -16.52
N ASP A 75 -6.70 14.08 -17.80
CA ASP A 75 -5.33 14.09 -18.32
C ASP A 75 -4.53 15.29 -17.75
N GLU A 76 -5.18 16.39 -17.34
CA GLU A 76 -4.51 17.50 -16.64
C GLU A 76 -4.00 17.09 -15.24
N LEU A 77 -4.61 16.07 -14.62
CA LEU A 77 -4.14 15.51 -13.36
C LEU A 77 -2.75 14.88 -13.50
N ILE A 78 -2.47 14.28 -14.66
CA ILE A 78 -1.18 13.64 -14.93
C ILE A 78 -0.05 14.66 -14.84
N ASP A 79 -0.19 15.81 -15.49
CA ASP A 79 0.84 16.85 -15.49
C ASP A 79 1.12 17.35 -14.07
N ARG A 80 0.08 17.43 -13.24
CA ARG A 80 0.21 17.78 -11.82
C ARG A 80 0.93 16.70 -11.01
N ILE A 81 0.58 15.43 -11.19
CA ILE A 81 1.27 14.29 -10.56
C ILE A 81 2.75 14.28 -10.98
N LYS A 82 3.06 14.51 -12.26
CA LYS A 82 4.44 14.63 -12.77
C LYS A 82 5.20 15.73 -12.04
N ASN A 83 4.63 16.93 -11.96
CA ASN A 83 5.27 18.06 -11.29
C ASN A 83 5.55 17.78 -9.80
N TYR A 84 4.64 17.10 -9.10
CA TYR A 84 4.84 16.76 -7.68
C TYR A 84 5.80 15.59 -7.46
N SER A 85 6.00 14.74 -8.46
CA SER A 85 6.89 13.58 -8.37
C SER A 85 8.38 13.94 -8.29
N ASP A 86 8.75 15.20 -8.55
CA ASP A 86 10.11 15.71 -8.27
C ASP A 86 10.40 15.86 -6.76
N ASN A 87 9.36 15.83 -5.92
CA ASN A 87 9.51 15.88 -4.48
C ASN A 87 9.93 14.51 -3.93
N PRO A 88 11.03 14.41 -3.16
CA PRO A 88 11.54 13.13 -2.65
C PRO A 88 10.59 12.42 -1.66
N LYS A 89 9.56 13.10 -1.16
CA LYS A 89 8.51 12.50 -0.33
C LYS A 89 7.35 11.94 -1.12
N ILE A 90 7.26 12.17 -2.44
CA ILE A 90 6.35 11.46 -3.34
C ILE A 90 7.09 10.22 -3.86
N VAL A 91 6.70 9.05 -3.37
CA VAL A 91 7.53 7.84 -3.45
C VAL A 91 7.02 6.81 -4.43
N GLY A 92 5.88 7.06 -5.08
CA GLY A 92 5.27 6.12 -6.01
C GLY A 92 3.97 6.63 -6.62
N ILE A 93 3.50 5.89 -7.63
CA ILE A 93 2.19 6.10 -8.23
C ILE A 93 1.19 5.13 -7.59
N GLY A 94 0.16 5.67 -6.97
CA GLY A 94 -0.76 4.91 -6.13
C GLY A 94 -1.77 5.83 -5.44
N GLU A 95 -2.94 5.34 -5.05
CA GLU A 95 -3.42 3.98 -5.27
C GLU A 95 -4.00 3.82 -6.68
N ILE A 96 -3.61 2.78 -7.43
CA ILE A 96 -4.05 2.53 -8.81
C ILE A 96 -4.43 1.06 -8.98
N GLY A 97 -5.28 0.69 -9.92
CA GLY A 97 -5.56 -0.73 -10.16
C GLY A 97 -6.97 -1.01 -10.62
N LEU A 98 -7.55 -2.10 -10.13
CA LEU A 98 -8.87 -2.60 -10.53
C LEU A 98 -9.69 -3.05 -9.30
N ASP A 99 -10.95 -2.61 -9.22
CA ASP A 99 -11.92 -3.04 -8.22
C ASP A 99 -13.23 -3.44 -8.91
N TYR A 100 -13.51 -4.74 -8.93
CA TYR A 100 -14.72 -5.31 -9.53
C TYR A 100 -15.82 -5.59 -8.52
N TYR A 101 -15.62 -5.26 -7.24
CA TYR A 101 -16.56 -5.58 -6.19
C TYR A 101 -17.76 -4.63 -6.17
N TRP A 102 -17.52 -3.31 -6.24
CA TRP A 102 -18.57 -2.31 -6.02
C TRP A 102 -19.41 -1.97 -7.26
N ASP A 103 -18.76 -1.72 -8.40
CA ASP A 103 -19.43 -1.32 -9.63
C ASP A 103 -18.69 -1.85 -10.86
N LYS A 104 -19.34 -2.77 -11.59
CA LYS A 104 -18.80 -3.39 -12.80
C LYS A 104 -19.15 -2.63 -14.08
N SER A 105 -19.89 -1.52 -14.00
CA SER A 105 -20.36 -0.78 -15.19
C SER A 105 -19.26 -0.05 -15.95
N PHE A 106 -18.09 0.14 -15.33
CA PHE A 106 -16.98 0.90 -15.92
C PHE A 106 -15.64 0.15 -15.87
N VAL A 107 -15.67 -1.18 -15.87
CA VAL A 107 -14.47 -2.04 -15.88
C VAL A 107 -13.47 -1.64 -16.97
N ASP A 108 -13.94 -1.39 -18.20
CA ASP A 108 -13.06 -1.01 -19.31
C ASP A 108 -12.38 0.35 -19.07
N LEU A 109 -13.09 1.29 -18.43
CA LEU A 109 -12.52 2.57 -18.02
C LEU A 109 -11.49 2.40 -16.91
N GLN A 110 -11.74 1.55 -15.91
CA GLN A 110 -10.74 1.24 -14.87
C GLN A 110 -9.46 0.69 -15.51
N LYS A 111 -9.57 -0.22 -16.48
CA LYS A 111 -8.42 -0.77 -17.21
C LYS A 111 -7.66 0.31 -17.99
N GLU A 112 -8.37 1.18 -18.71
CA GLU A 112 -7.76 2.28 -19.45
C GLU A 112 -6.95 3.20 -18.52
N VAL A 113 -7.58 3.64 -17.42
CA VAL A 113 -6.98 4.52 -16.41
C VAL A 113 -5.79 3.83 -15.72
N PHE A 114 -5.92 2.56 -15.36
CA PHE A 114 -4.83 1.80 -14.77
C PHE A 114 -3.62 1.71 -15.71
N ILE A 115 -3.83 1.41 -17.00
CA ILE A 115 -2.77 1.36 -18.01
C ILE A 115 -2.08 2.72 -18.18
N LYS A 116 -2.84 3.82 -18.21
CA LYS A 116 -2.28 5.19 -18.27
C LYS A 116 -1.37 5.47 -17.07
N GLN A 117 -1.78 5.09 -15.87
CA GLN A 117 -1.00 5.30 -14.65
C GLN A 117 0.24 4.40 -14.56
N ILE A 118 0.18 3.16 -15.07
CA ILE A 118 1.37 2.30 -15.20
C ILE A 118 2.40 2.95 -16.14
N LYS A 119 1.95 3.50 -17.28
CA LYS A 119 2.84 4.19 -18.22
C LYS A 119 3.47 5.43 -17.60
N LEU A 120 2.70 6.18 -16.81
CA LEU A 120 3.21 7.31 -16.04
C LEU A 120 4.30 6.88 -15.05
N ALA A 121 4.07 5.82 -14.28
CA ALA A 121 5.06 5.31 -13.34
C ALA A 121 6.36 4.84 -14.03
N ASN A 122 6.24 4.21 -15.20
CA ASN A 122 7.40 3.83 -16.03
C ASN A 122 8.18 5.08 -16.48
N GLU A 123 7.50 6.14 -16.92
CA GLU A 123 8.13 7.40 -17.36
C GLU A 123 8.91 8.05 -16.21
N LEU A 124 8.33 8.06 -15.01
CA LEU A 124 8.90 8.68 -13.82
C LEU A 124 9.90 7.78 -13.08
N ASN A 125 10.07 6.52 -13.51
CA ASN A 125 10.84 5.49 -12.80
C ASN A 125 10.42 5.31 -11.33
N LEU A 126 9.13 5.48 -11.05
CA LEU A 126 8.56 5.33 -9.72
C LEU A 126 7.93 3.95 -9.53
N PRO A 127 7.91 3.41 -8.30
CA PRO A 127 7.15 2.19 -8.00
C PRO A 127 5.64 2.44 -8.12
N ILE A 128 4.88 1.36 -8.29
CA ILE A 128 3.42 1.37 -8.33
C ILE A 128 2.84 0.63 -7.13
N CYS A 129 1.86 1.25 -6.47
CA CYS A 129 1.05 0.64 -5.42
C CYS A 129 -0.32 0.28 -5.99
N VAL A 130 -0.60 -1.03 -6.04
CA VAL A 130 -1.68 -1.61 -6.82
C VAL A 130 -2.81 -2.09 -5.92
N HIS A 131 -4.00 -1.53 -6.14
CA HIS A 131 -5.28 -2.05 -5.68
C HIS A 131 -5.77 -3.18 -6.57
N ASP A 132 -6.16 -4.28 -5.96
CA ASP A 132 -6.68 -5.43 -6.66
C ASP A 132 -7.77 -6.12 -5.86
N ARG A 133 -9.02 -5.98 -6.32
CA ARG A 133 -10.18 -6.57 -5.67
C ARG A 133 -11.10 -7.25 -6.67
N GLU A 134 -11.20 -8.58 -6.53
CA GLU A 134 -11.93 -9.45 -7.46
C GLU A 134 -11.49 -9.32 -8.94
N ALA A 135 -10.30 -8.78 -9.19
CA ALA A 135 -9.77 -8.48 -10.53
C ALA A 135 -8.40 -9.12 -10.80
N HIS A 136 -7.96 -10.07 -9.96
CA HIS A 136 -6.59 -10.62 -9.91
C HIS A 136 -5.97 -10.94 -11.27
N LYS A 137 -6.73 -11.62 -12.13
CA LYS A 137 -6.22 -12.03 -13.45
C LYS A 137 -5.97 -10.83 -14.36
N ASP A 138 -6.92 -9.92 -14.45
CA ASP A 138 -6.81 -8.75 -15.32
C ASP A 138 -5.74 -7.78 -14.79
N THR A 139 -5.65 -7.63 -13.46
CA THR A 139 -4.58 -6.85 -12.81
C THR A 139 -3.21 -7.42 -13.18
N PHE A 140 -3.03 -8.73 -13.04
CA PHE A 140 -1.78 -9.41 -13.35
C PHE A 140 -1.39 -9.29 -14.82
N ASP A 141 -2.32 -9.58 -15.73
CA ASP A 141 -2.07 -9.54 -17.18
C ASP A 141 -1.70 -8.12 -17.65
N ILE A 142 -2.41 -7.10 -17.15
CA ILE A 142 -2.12 -5.69 -17.47
C ILE A 142 -0.73 -5.28 -16.94
N LEU A 143 -0.39 -5.65 -15.70
CA LEU A 143 0.93 -5.36 -15.16
C LEU A 143 2.04 -6.03 -15.99
N LYS A 144 1.87 -7.30 -16.36
CA LYS A 144 2.83 -8.02 -17.22
C LYS A 144 3.00 -7.38 -18.59
N GLU A 145 1.91 -6.91 -19.18
CA GLU A 145 1.94 -6.32 -20.53
C GLU A 145 2.52 -4.89 -20.52
N TYR A 146 2.15 -4.07 -19.55
CA TYR A 146 2.39 -2.62 -19.58
C TYR A 146 3.47 -2.11 -18.63
N ASN A 147 3.78 -2.80 -17.52
CA ASN A 147 4.88 -2.38 -16.64
C ASN A 147 6.24 -2.70 -17.30
N LYS A 148 7.14 -1.72 -17.37
CA LYS A 148 8.44 -1.82 -18.06
C LYS A 148 9.64 -1.62 -17.14
N GLY A 149 9.44 -1.65 -15.82
CA GLY A 149 10.56 -1.62 -14.88
C GLY A 149 10.21 -1.08 -13.50
N SER A 150 9.02 -0.52 -13.30
CA SER A 150 8.56 -0.08 -11.99
C SER A 150 8.44 -1.26 -11.03
N LYS A 151 8.87 -1.06 -9.79
CA LYS A 151 8.62 -2.04 -8.73
C LYS A 151 7.13 -2.03 -8.41
N VAL A 152 6.58 -3.20 -8.13
CA VAL A 152 5.14 -3.37 -7.89
C VAL A 152 4.91 -3.77 -6.45
N VAL A 153 4.00 -3.08 -5.78
CA VAL A 153 3.42 -3.46 -4.50
C VAL A 153 1.96 -3.83 -4.74
N MET A 154 1.59 -5.07 -4.47
CA MET A 154 0.19 -5.46 -4.35
C MET A 154 -0.26 -5.09 -2.94
N HIS A 155 -0.89 -3.92 -2.80
CA HIS A 155 -1.41 -3.44 -1.52
C HIS A 155 -2.62 -4.29 -1.12
N CYS A 156 -2.89 -4.36 0.18
CA CYS A 156 -3.98 -5.10 0.80
C CYS A 156 -4.23 -6.45 0.10
N PHE A 157 -3.16 -7.24 -0.06
CA PHE A 157 -3.22 -8.45 -0.87
C PHE A 157 -4.36 -9.35 -0.39
N SER A 158 -5.20 -9.85 -1.30
CA SER A 158 -6.39 -10.65 -0.95
C SER A 158 -6.51 -11.95 -1.77
N GLY A 159 -5.52 -12.19 -2.63
CA GLY A 159 -5.41 -13.35 -3.50
C GLY A 159 -5.11 -14.66 -2.78
N SER A 160 -5.06 -15.76 -3.54
CA SER A 160 -4.68 -17.08 -3.00
C SER A 160 -3.16 -17.23 -2.88
N VAL A 161 -2.72 -18.28 -2.19
CA VAL A 161 -1.30 -18.63 -2.10
C VAL A 161 -0.70 -18.87 -3.51
N GLU A 162 -1.47 -19.50 -4.40
CA GLU A 162 -1.04 -19.72 -5.79
C GLU A 162 -0.84 -18.39 -6.50
N PHE A 163 -1.78 -17.46 -6.37
CA PHE A 163 -1.65 -16.13 -6.96
C PHE A 163 -0.49 -15.33 -6.34
N ALA A 164 -0.29 -15.42 -5.02
CA ALA A 164 0.83 -14.79 -4.33
C ALA A 164 2.17 -15.26 -4.90
N ARG A 165 2.31 -16.57 -5.13
CA ARG A 165 3.50 -17.17 -5.75
C ARG A 165 3.73 -16.67 -7.17
N GLU A 166 2.68 -16.51 -7.98
CA GLU A 166 2.82 -15.93 -9.32
C GLU A 166 3.30 -14.46 -9.26
N CYS A 167 2.73 -13.64 -8.37
CA CYS A 167 3.20 -12.27 -8.16
C CYS A 167 4.67 -12.21 -7.71
N ILE A 168 5.08 -13.10 -6.81
CA ILE A 168 6.46 -13.20 -6.31
C ILE A 168 7.44 -13.59 -7.43
N LYS A 169 7.04 -14.48 -8.36
CA LYS A 169 7.87 -14.86 -9.53
C LYS A 169 8.17 -13.66 -10.43
N GLU A 170 7.23 -12.74 -10.58
CA GLU A 170 7.42 -11.47 -11.29
C GLU A 170 8.24 -10.44 -10.48
N GLY A 171 8.63 -10.79 -9.25
CA GLY A 171 9.44 -9.95 -8.38
C GLY A 171 8.65 -8.87 -7.64
N TRP A 172 7.33 -9.00 -7.57
CA TRP A 172 6.44 -8.06 -6.89
C TRP A 172 6.48 -8.26 -5.37
N TYR A 173 6.14 -7.19 -4.65
CA TYR A 173 6.01 -7.19 -3.20
C TYR A 173 4.54 -7.32 -2.81
N LEU A 174 4.26 -8.02 -1.72
CA LEU A 174 2.91 -8.23 -1.21
C LEU A 174 2.80 -7.56 0.15
N ALA A 175 1.88 -6.61 0.27
CA ALA A 175 1.61 -5.96 1.53
C ALA A 175 0.46 -6.66 2.25
N LEU A 176 0.70 -7.06 3.50
CA LEU A 176 -0.29 -7.70 4.35
C LEU A 176 -0.75 -6.71 5.42
N GLY A 177 -2.07 -6.58 5.55
CA GLY A 177 -2.70 -5.72 6.53
C GLY A 177 -3.41 -6.47 7.65
N GLY A 178 -4.32 -5.77 8.36
CA GLY A 178 -4.98 -6.27 9.57
C GLY A 178 -5.76 -7.58 9.40
N VAL A 179 -6.19 -7.92 8.18
CA VAL A 179 -6.92 -9.16 7.85
C VAL A 179 -6.18 -10.42 8.30
N VAL A 180 -4.83 -10.42 8.28
CA VAL A 180 -4.02 -11.57 8.72
C VAL A 180 -4.28 -11.96 10.18
N THR A 181 -4.69 -11.00 11.01
CA THR A 181 -4.99 -11.20 12.43
C THR A 181 -6.37 -11.82 12.67
N PHE A 182 -7.24 -11.88 11.66
CA PHE A 182 -8.61 -12.33 11.86
C PHE A 182 -8.64 -13.86 11.99
N LYS A 183 -9.38 -14.35 12.99
CA LYS A 183 -9.49 -15.80 13.27
C LYS A 183 -9.95 -16.62 12.06
N ASN A 184 -10.83 -16.06 11.24
CA ASN A 184 -11.45 -16.75 10.10
C ASN A 184 -10.72 -16.51 8.77
N ALA A 185 -9.68 -15.68 8.72
CA ALA A 185 -8.96 -15.36 7.49
C ALA A 185 -7.91 -16.42 7.16
N VAL A 186 -8.33 -17.69 7.07
CA VAL A 186 -7.46 -18.86 6.87
C VAL A 186 -6.54 -18.65 5.66
N LYS A 187 -7.11 -18.23 4.52
CA LYS A 187 -6.39 -17.95 3.27
C LYS A 187 -5.26 -16.92 3.47
N MET A 188 -5.50 -15.86 4.24
CA MET A 188 -4.48 -14.83 4.49
C MET A 188 -3.38 -15.30 5.42
N LYS A 189 -3.69 -16.20 6.36
CA LYS A 189 -2.68 -16.83 7.21
C LYS A 189 -1.82 -17.82 6.41
N GLU A 190 -2.40 -18.56 5.48
CA GLU A 190 -1.65 -19.42 4.56
C GLU A 190 -0.72 -18.62 3.66
N VAL A 191 -1.20 -17.49 3.12
CA VAL A 191 -0.38 -16.54 2.35
C VAL A 191 0.76 -16.00 3.22
N ALA A 192 0.49 -15.55 4.44
CA ALA A 192 1.53 -15.07 5.35
C ALA A 192 2.59 -16.14 5.66
N ALA A 193 2.20 -17.40 5.81
CA ALA A 193 3.12 -18.52 6.07
C ALA A 193 3.99 -18.88 4.85
N ASP A 194 3.53 -18.58 3.63
CA ASP A 194 4.20 -18.97 2.39
C ASP A 194 5.09 -17.86 1.79
N ILE A 195 4.76 -16.59 2.02
CA ILE A 195 5.50 -15.45 1.44
C ILE A 195 6.95 -15.41 1.96
N PRO A 196 7.95 -15.33 1.06
CA PRO A 196 9.33 -15.05 1.46
C PRO A 196 9.45 -13.68 2.12
N LEU A 197 10.18 -13.58 3.23
CA LEU A 197 10.29 -12.33 3.99
C LEU A 197 10.86 -11.17 3.17
N GLU A 198 11.68 -11.44 2.15
CA GLU A 198 12.22 -10.45 1.21
C GLU A 198 11.19 -9.85 0.23
N ARG A 199 9.94 -10.35 0.26
CA ARG A 199 8.80 -9.85 -0.53
C ARG A 199 7.64 -9.36 0.32
N LEU A 200 7.76 -9.43 1.64
CA LEU A 200 6.73 -8.98 2.57
C LEU A 200 6.82 -7.46 2.80
N LEU A 201 5.67 -6.79 2.70
CA LEU A 201 5.45 -5.44 3.22
C LEU A 201 4.32 -5.48 4.25
N LEU A 202 4.26 -4.46 5.10
CA LEU A 202 3.26 -4.33 6.15
C LEU A 202 2.50 -3.02 6.00
N GLU A 203 1.21 -3.09 6.21
CA GLU A 203 0.33 -1.93 6.13
C GLU A 203 -0.82 -2.00 7.13
N THR A 204 -1.52 -0.89 7.31
CA THR A 204 -2.79 -0.87 8.04
C THR A 204 -4.00 -0.79 7.14
N ASP A 205 -3.88 -0.06 6.02
CA ASP A 205 -5.02 0.44 5.24
C ASP A 205 -5.98 1.27 6.11
N ALA A 206 -5.46 1.96 7.14
CA ALA A 206 -6.29 2.75 8.04
C ALA A 206 -7.01 3.88 7.29
N PRO A 207 -8.28 4.20 7.62
CA PRO A 207 -9.06 3.77 8.79
C PRO A 207 -9.69 2.37 8.72
N TYR A 208 -9.49 1.63 7.62
CA TYR A 208 -10.16 0.36 7.35
C TYR A 208 -9.44 -0.85 7.99
N LEU A 209 -10.08 -2.03 7.93
CA LEU A 209 -9.46 -3.34 8.20
C LEU A 209 -8.72 -3.51 9.54
N THR A 210 -9.19 -2.85 10.60
CA THR A 210 -8.58 -2.84 11.94
C THR A 210 -8.16 -4.22 12.45
N PRO A 211 -6.88 -4.44 12.82
CA PRO A 211 -6.39 -5.72 13.32
C PRO A 211 -6.95 -6.06 14.71
N VAL A 212 -6.89 -7.34 15.08
CA VAL A 212 -7.01 -7.80 16.48
C VAL A 212 -5.83 -7.22 17.28
N PRO A 213 -6.03 -6.70 18.50
CA PRO A 213 -7.25 -6.78 19.33
C PRO A 213 -8.24 -5.62 19.16
N TYR A 214 -8.06 -4.72 18.20
CA TYR A 214 -8.86 -3.49 18.04
C TYR A 214 -10.03 -3.62 17.06
N ARG A 215 -10.39 -4.84 16.64
CA ARG A 215 -11.54 -5.10 15.77
C ARG A 215 -12.80 -4.35 16.23
N GLY A 216 -13.47 -3.69 15.29
CA GLY A 216 -14.67 -2.89 15.55
C GLY A 216 -14.39 -1.45 15.99
N LYS A 217 -13.13 -1.04 16.11
CA LYS A 217 -12.70 0.36 16.25
C LYS A 217 -12.11 0.85 14.94
N GLU A 218 -11.99 2.17 14.79
CA GLU A 218 -11.23 2.79 13.71
C GLU A 218 -9.76 2.32 13.74
N ASN A 219 -9.20 2.03 12.57
CA ASN A 219 -7.79 1.65 12.44
C ASN A 219 -6.89 2.89 12.47
N GLN A 220 -5.60 2.71 12.76
CA GLN A 220 -4.60 3.77 12.71
C GLN A 220 -3.21 3.20 12.43
N PRO A 221 -2.25 3.99 11.91
CA PRO A 221 -0.93 3.51 11.51
C PRO A 221 -0.18 2.72 12.60
N ALA A 222 -0.35 3.11 13.86
CA ALA A 222 0.25 2.43 15.01
C ALA A 222 -0.08 0.92 15.07
N TYR A 223 -1.22 0.51 14.51
CA TYR A 223 -1.71 -0.85 14.60
C TYR A 223 -1.03 -1.81 13.63
N VAL A 224 -0.17 -1.33 12.70
CA VAL A 224 0.68 -2.21 11.86
C VAL A 224 1.57 -3.12 12.70
N ARG A 225 1.88 -2.71 13.94
CA ARG A 225 2.57 -3.53 14.93
C ARG A 225 1.89 -4.88 15.16
N PHE A 226 0.56 -4.91 15.27
CA PHE A 226 -0.19 -6.15 15.53
C PHE A 226 -0.20 -7.07 14.30
N VAL A 227 -0.11 -6.50 13.11
CA VAL A 227 0.08 -7.25 11.86
C VAL A 227 1.44 -7.95 11.88
N ALA A 228 2.52 -7.23 12.20
CA ALA A 228 3.85 -7.79 12.33
C ALA A 228 3.93 -8.90 13.40
N GLU A 229 3.32 -8.68 14.57
CA GLU A 229 3.29 -9.66 15.66
C GLU A 229 2.55 -10.94 15.28
N GLU A 230 1.45 -10.84 14.52
CA GLU A 230 0.73 -12.03 14.05
C GLU A 230 1.53 -12.79 12.98
N ILE A 231 2.13 -12.09 12.01
CA ILE A 231 2.93 -12.73 10.97
C ILE A 231 4.16 -13.42 11.60
N ALA A 232 4.81 -12.80 12.59
CA ALA A 232 5.91 -13.41 13.33
C ALA A 232 5.52 -14.76 13.96
N LYS A 233 4.32 -14.84 14.55
CA LYS A 233 3.78 -16.10 15.11
C LYS A 233 3.51 -17.13 14.03
N ILE A 234 2.89 -16.72 12.92
CA ILE A 234 2.56 -17.60 11.80
C ILE A 234 3.83 -18.20 11.19
N CYS A 235 4.85 -17.38 10.93
CA CYS A 235 6.10 -17.78 10.31
C CYS A 235 7.10 -18.41 11.30
N ASN A 236 6.78 -18.45 12.59
CA ASN A 236 7.66 -18.92 13.67
C ASN A 236 9.05 -18.24 13.65
N VAL A 237 9.06 -16.92 13.51
CA VAL A 237 10.25 -16.06 13.56
C VAL A 237 10.06 -14.96 14.60
N SER A 238 11.14 -14.25 14.95
CA SER A 238 11.03 -13.11 15.88
C SER A 238 10.29 -11.94 15.25
N PHE A 239 9.66 -11.13 16.10
CA PHE A 239 9.06 -9.85 15.70
C PHE A 239 10.11 -8.95 15.03
N GLU A 240 11.32 -8.92 15.57
CA GLU A 240 12.43 -8.12 15.04
C GLU A 240 12.83 -8.54 13.62
N ASN A 241 12.77 -9.83 13.30
CA ASN A 241 13.05 -10.31 11.94
C ASN A 241 11.99 -9.85 10.93
N ILE A 242 10.70 -9.87 11.34
CA ILE A 242 9.62 -9.33 10.50
C ILE A 242 9.82 -7.84 10.28
N VAL A 243 10.02 -7.07 11.35
CA VAL A 243 10.23 -5.62 11.29
C VAL A 243 11.42 -5.28 10.40
N GLN A 244 12.53 -5.98 10.56
CA GLN A 244 13.74 -5.75 9.76
C GLN A 244 13.49 -6.07 8.28
N ALA A 245 12.92 -7.23 7.96
CA ALA A 245 12.69 -7.62 6.58
C ALA A 245 11.70 -6.67 5.88
N SER A 246 10.57 -6.38 6.53
CA SER A 246 9.54 -5.53 5.93
C SER A 246 9.98 -4.07 5.77
N SER A 247 10.72 -3.51 6.73
CA SER A 247 11.24 -2.14 6.63
C SER A 247 12.31 -2.03 5.55
N GLN A 248 13.26 -2.99 5.46
CA GLN A 248 14.26 -3.03 4.39
C GLN A 248 13.61 -3.16 3.00
N ASN A 249 12.55 -3.95 2.89
CA ASN A 249 11.79 -4.06 1.66
C ASN A 249 11.11 -2.74 1.29
N ALA A 250 10.45 -2.07 2.25
CA ALA A 250 9.79 -0.79 2.01
C ALA A 250 10.80 0.30 1.61
N GLU A 251 11.92 0.42 2.32
CA GLU A 251 13.05 1.31 1.97
C GLU A 251 13.57 1.02 0.55
N LYS A 252 13.75 -0.26 0.22
CA LYS A 252 14.21 -0.68 -1.10
C LYS A 252 13.19 -0.34 -2.18
N VAL A 253 11.90 -0.57 -1.96
CA VAL A 253 10.85 -0.36 -2.97
C VAL A 253 10.66 1.12 -3.23
N PHE A 254 10.40 1.88 -2.17
CA PHE A 254 9.99 3.28 -2.21
C PHE A 254 11.17 4.26 -2.15
N ALA A 255 12.42 3.76 -2.06
CA ALA A 255 13.63 4.57 -1.97
C ALA A 255 13.62 5.57 -0.79
N ILE A 256 12.90 5.24 0.28
CA ILE A 256 12.80 6.06 1.50
C ILE A 256 14.01 5.81 2.40
N LYS A 257 14.66 6.89 2.87
CA LYS A 257 15.84 6.86 3.75
C LYS A 257 15.45 7.02 5.21
#